data_AF-A0A920HFY3-F1
#
_entry.id   AF-A0A920HFY3-F1
#
_cell.length_a   1.000
_cell.length_b   1.000
_cell.length_c   1.000
_cell.angle_alpha   90.00
_cell.angle_beta   90.00
_cell.angle_gamma   90.00
#
_symmetry.space_group_name_H-M   'P 1'
#
loop_
_entity.id
_entity.type
_entity.pdbx_description
1 polymer ?
#
loop_
_entity_poly.entity_id
_entity_poly.type
_entity_poly.pdbx_seq_one_letter_code
_entity_poly.pdbx_strand_id
1 'polypeptide(L)' 'MSKSKLEYLWLDGYKPTQSLRGKTKVVSDFSGKLEDCPIWAFDGSSTQQAPGGSSDCLLKPVAIYPDPVRKMHLL' A
#
# COMPACT_ATOMS: atom_id res chain seq x y z
N MET A 1 -19.19 -5.42 -12.61
CA MET A 1 -17.82 -5.47 -12.05
C MET A 1 -17.85 -4.75 -10.71
N SER A 2 -17.54 -5.46 -9.63
CA SER A 2 -17.39 -4.81 -8.33
C SER A 2 -16.04 -4.08 -8.31
N LYS A 3 -16.01 -2.92 -7.65
CA LYS A 3 -14.78 -2.17 -7.42
C LYS A 3 -14.49 -2.22 -5.93
N SER A 4 -13.27 -2.60 -5.59
CA SER A 4 -12.76 -2.59 -4.22
C SER A 4 -11.66 -1.54 -4.12
N LYS A 5 -11.52 -0.92 -2.94
CA LYS A 5 -10.37 -0.07 -2.65
C LYS A 5 -9.50 -0.76 -1.61
N LEU A 6 -8.20 -0.77 -1.89
CA LEU A 6 -7.17 -1.36 -1.06
C LEU A 6 -6.25 -0.23 -0.57
N GLU A 7 -6.19 0.00 0.73
CA GLU A 7 -5.30 1.00 1.31
C GLU A 7 -3.95 0.36 1.65
N TYR A 8 -2.95 0.56 0.79
CA TYR A 8 -1.62 0.02 1.05
C TYR A 8 -0.94 0.85 2.12
N LEU A 9 -0.60 0.21 3.24
CA LEU A 9 0.12 0.83 4.36
C LEU A 9 1.56 0.32 4.43
N TRP A 10 2.50 1.24 4.71
CA TRP A 10 3.91 0.89 4.92
C TRP A 10 4.62 1.93 5.81
N LEU A 11 5.80 1.57 6.32
CA LEU A 11 6.65 2.48 7.07
C LEU A 11 7.69 3.14 6.16
N ASP A 12 7.94 4.42 6.38
CA ASP A 12 9.01 5.15 5.69
C ASP A 12 10.41 4.94 6.31
N GLY A 13 11.42 5.62 5.78
CA GLY A 13 12.82 5.51 6.20
C GLY A 13 13.29 6.57 7.20
N TYR A 14 12.40 7.45 7.70
CA TYR A 14 12.82 8.53 8.60
C TYR A 14 13.39 8.00 9.93
N LYS A 15 14.34 8.75 10.49
CA LYS A 15 15.03 8.46 11.76
C LYS A 15 14.93 9.66 12.71
N PRO A 16 14.87 9.46 14.04
CA PRO A 16 14.94 8.16 14.73
C PRO A 16 13.65 7.34 14.62
N THR A 17 12.52 7.99 14.32
CA THR A 17 11.20 7.37 14.28
C THR A 17 10.65 7.35 12.86
N GLN A 18 10.17 6.20 12.41
CA GLN A 18 9.50 6.03 11.13
C GLN A 18 8.05 6.51 11.21
N SER A 19 7.54 7.06 10.11
CA SER A 19 6.12 7.42 9.98
C SER A 19 5.37 6.41 9.11
N LEU A 20 4.08 6.24 9.41
CA LEU A 20 3.18 5.45 8.56
C LEU A 20 2.84 6.22 7.29
N ARG A 21 2.88 5.53 6.16
CA ARG A 21 2.49 6.01 4.84
C ARG A 21 1.32 5.17 4.32
N GLY A 22 0.49 5.78 3.49
CA GLY A 22 -0.71 5.14 2.96
C GLY A 22 -1.04 5.65 1.57
N LYS A 23 -1.55 4.76 0.71
CA LYS A 23 -2.22 5.16 -0.53
C LYS A 23 -3.23 4.12 -1.00
N THR A 24 -4.29 4.60 -1.64
CA THR A 24 -5.39 3.75 -2.09
C THR A 24 -5.22 3.25 -3.53
N LYS A 25 -5.30 1.93 -3.74
CA LYS A 25 -5.47 1.31 -5.06
C LYS A 25 -6.94 0.98 -5.28
N VAL A 26 -7.49 1.34 -6.44
CA VAL A 26 -8.82 0.85 -6.86
C VAL A 26 -8.63 -0.35 -7.77
N VAL A 27 -9.23 -1.48 -7.40
CA VAL A 27 -9.12 -2.76 -8.12
C VAL A 27 -10.51 -3.27 -8.53
N SER A 28 -10.58 -3.96 -9.66
CA SER A 28 -11.78 -4.65 -10.14
C SER A 28 -11.80 -6.08 -9.63
N ASP A 29 -13.01 -6.58 -9.31
CA ASP A 29 -13.30 -8.00 -9.12
C ASP A 29 -12.34 -8.69 -8.11
N PHE A 30 -11.98 -7.96 -7.06
CA PHE A 30 -11.08 -8.42 -6.01
C PHE A 30 -11.77 -9.43 -5.10
N SER A 31 -11.13 -10.59 -4.90
CA SER A 31 -11.69 -11.73 -4.16
C SER A 31 -11.77 -11.51 -2.65
N GLY A 32 -11.06 -10.51 -2.11
CA GLY A 32 -10.88 -10.32 -0.67
C GLY A 32 -9.70 -11.11 -0.07
N LYS A 33 -8.93 -11.83 -0.88
CA LYS A 33 -7.80 -12.65 -0.42
C LYS A 33 -6.46 -11.94 -0.64
N LEU A 34 -5.50 -12.23 0.24
CA LEU A 34 -4.18 -11.58 0.24
C LEU A 34 -3.38 -11.91 -1.03
N GLU A 35 -3.47 -13.15 -1.52
CA GLU A 35 -2.78 -13.62 -2.72
C GLU A 35 -3.20 -12.88 -4.00
N ASP A 36 -4.40 -12.31 -4.00
CA ASP A 36 -4.94 -11.54 -5.12
C ASP A 36 -4.59 -10.04 -5.01
N CYS A 37 -3.90 -9.62 -3.94
CA CYS A 37 -3.42 -8.26 -3.80
C CYS A 37 -2.24 -8.02 -4.74
N PRO A 38 -2.34 -7.07 -5.69
CA PRO A 38 -1.26 -6.80 -6.62
C PRO A 38 -0.05 -6.18 -5.92
N ILE A 39 1.16 -6.62 -6.27
CA ILE A 39 2.36 -5.84 -5.94
C ILE A 39 2.20 -4.44 -6.53
N TRP A 40 2.57 -3.42 -5.75
CA TRP A 40 2.56 -2.04 -6.20
C TRP A 40 3.94 -1.42 -6.04
N ALA A 41 4.07 -0.15 -6.42
CA ALA A 41 5.32 0.59 -6.36
C ALA A 41 5.06 2.00 -5.89
N PHE A 42 6.01 2.61 -5.20
CA PHE A 42 5.99 4.01 -4.77
C PHE A 42 7.36 4.64 -4.96
N ASP A 43 7.40 5.96 -5.05
CA ASP A 43 8.64 6.72 -5.06
C ASP A 43 9.25 6.74 -3.66
N GLY A 44 10.33 5.98 -3.47
CA GLY A 44 11.07 5.87 -2.22
C GLY A 44 11.91 7.09 -1.89
N SER A 45 12.16 8.00 -2.84
CA SER A 45 12.91 9.23 -2.55
C SER A 45 12.11 10.19 -1.67
N SER A 46 10.80 10.22 -1.85
CA SER A 46 9.85 10.96 -1.01
C SER A 46 9.66 10.37 0.40
N THR A 47 10.27 9.21 0.70
CA THR A 47 10.11 8.49 1.97
C THR A 47 11.43 8.12 2.63
N GLN A 48 12.58 8.64 2.17
CA GLN A 48 13.91 8.30 2.69
C GLN A 48 14.28 6.81 2.53
N GLN A 49 13.76 6.16 1.48
CA GLN A 49 13.97 4.72 1.22
C GLN A 49 14.79 4.46 -0.04
N ALA A 50 14.96 5.46 -0.92
CA ALA A 50 15.79 5.34 -2.11
C ALA A 50 16.30 6.72 -2.59
N PRO A 51 17.44 6.78 -3.31
CA PRO A 51 17.91 8.03 -3.92
C PRO A 51 17.10 8.40 -5.16
N GLY A 52 16.99 9.69 -5.49
CA GLY A 52 16.13 10.20 -6.58
C GLY A 52 16.44 9.70 -8.00
N GLY A 53 17.63 9.12 -8.26
CA GLY A 53 18.00 8.58 -9.57
C GLY A 53 17.56 7.13 -9.83
N SER A 54 17.16 6.41 -8.78
CA SER A 54 16.66 5.03 -8.84
C SER A 54 15.75 4.80 -7.63
N SER A 55 14.60 5.50 -7.62
CA SER A 55 13.81 5.67 -6.42
C SER A 55 12.64 4.71 -6.25
N ASP A 56 12.30 3.92 -7.28
CA ASP A 56 11.15 3.01 -7.21
C ASP A 56 11.35 1.93 -6.14
N CYS A 57 10.38 1.82 -5.24
CA CYS A 57 10.31 0.81 -4.19
C CYS A 57 9.02 -0.01 -4.35
N LEU A 58 9.10 -1.32 -4.09
CA LEU A 58 7.95 -2.22 -4.20
C LEU A 58 7.17 -2.32 -2.89
N LEU A 59 5.84 -2.36 -3.00
CA LEU A 59 4.93 -2.72 -1.92
C LEU A 59 4.43 -4.14 -2.17
N LYS A 60 4.96 -5.07 -1.37
CA LYS A 60 4.50 -6.46 -1.34
C LYS A 60 3.47 -6.61 -0.22
N PRO A 61 2.20 -6.94 -0.52
CA PRO A 61 1.20 -7.27 0.50
C PRO A 61 1.67 -8.42 1.39
N VAL A 62 1.47 -8.29 2.70
CA VAL A 62 1.82 -9.32 3.70
C VAL A 62 0.68 -9.66 4.66
N ALA A 63 -0.31 -8.77 4.78
CA ALA A 63 -1.51 -8.95 5.56
C ALA A 63 -2.64 -8.12 4.93
N ILE A 64 -3.88 -8.46 5.24
CA ILE A 64 -5.07 -7.73 4.81
C ILE A 64 -6.10 -7.72 5.95
N TYR A 65 -6.77 -6.59 6.14
CA TYR A 65 -7.75 -6.38 7.20
C TYR A 65 -8.97 -5.63 6.66
N PRO A 66 -10.20 -5.89 7.14
CA PRO A 66 -11.35 -5.02 6.85
C PRO A 66 -11.07 -3.58 7.29
N ASP A 67 -11.29 -2.62 6.39
CA ASP A 67 -11.18 -1.19 6.70
C ASP A 67 -12.37 -0.77 7.58
N PRO A 68 -12.13 -0.37 8.85
CA PRO A 68 -13.22 -0.06 9.77
C PRO A 68 -13.88 1.29 9.47
N VAL A 69 -13.24 2.17 8.70
CA VAL A 69 -13.72 3.53 8.41
C VAL A 69 -14.51 3.56 7.11
N ARG A 70 -14.13 2.75 6.13
CA ARG A 70 -14.75 2.73 4.81
C ARG A 70 -15.59 1.46 4.64
N LYS A 71 -16.93 1.59 4.72
CA LYS A 71 -17.85 0.46 4.44
C LYS A 71 -17.51 -0.18 3.07
N MET A 72 -17.25 -1.49 3.06
CA MET A 72 -16.85 -2.32 1.91
C MET A 72 -15.41 -2.13 1.37
N HIS A 73 -14.43 -1.85 2.25
CA HIS A 73 -13.02 -1.65 1.86
C HIS A 73 -12.07 -2.53 2.72
N LEU A 74 -10.84 -2.77 2.25
CA LEU A 74 -9.81 -3.56 2.93
C LEU A 74 -8.51 -2.72 3.06
N LEU A 75 -7.85 -2.79 4.22
CA LEU A 75 -6.52 -2.28 4.54
C LEU A 75 -5.46 -3.35 4.26
#